data_AF-A0A8J7E4E2-F1
#
_entry.id   AF-A0A8J7E4E2-F1
#
_cell.length_a   1.000
_cell.length_b   1.000
_cell.length_c   1.000
_cell.angle_alpha   90.00
_cell.angle_beta   90.00
_cell.angle_gamma   90.00
#
_symmetry.space_group_name_H-M   'P 1'
#
loop_
_entity.id
_entity.type
_entity.pdbx_description
1 polymer ?
#
loop_
_entity_poly.entity_id
_entity_poly.type
_entity_poly.pdbx_seq_one_letter_code
_entity_poly.pdbx_strand_id
1 'polypeptide(L)' 'MTQTVFTQHLPPEAIHQLVGYLPDYIKEGLEQKASELDCSLEAVIELALASLLDDEAFSFEDCLLAHCLNQHQS' A
#
# COMPACT_ATOMS: atom_id res chain seq x y z
N MET A 1 27.41 5.94 -7.23
CA MET A 1 26.83 4.65 -7.63
C MET A 1 25.45 4.97 -8.17
N THR A 2 25.24 4.89 -9.48
CA THR A 2 23.95 5.19 -10.11
C THR A 2 23.00 4.05 -9.81
N GLN A 3 22.21 4.19 -8.75
CA GLN A 3 21.17 3.24 -8.40
C GLN A 3 20.10 3.35 -9.48
N THR A 4 20.07 2.38 -10.38
CA THR A 4 19.00 2.21 -11.34
C THR A 4 17.77 1.83 -10.54
N VAL A 5 16.97 2.83 -10.18
CA VAL A 5 15.61 2.63 -9.68
C VAL A 5 14.85 2.02 -10.86
N PHE A 6 14.77 0.69 -10.91
CA PHE A 6 13.74 0.04 -11.70
C PHE A 6 12.44 0.41 -11.00
N THR A 7 11.70 1.39 -11.55
CA THR A 7 10.31 1.62 -11.18
C THR A 7 9.50 0.41 -11.68
N GLN A 8 9.62 -0.69 -10.94
CA GLN A 8 8.78 -1.87 -11.12
C GLN A 8 7.40 -1.49 -10.59
N HIS A 9 6.59 -0.93 -11.46
CA HIS A 9 5.18 -0.74 -11.21
C HIS A 9 4.48 -2.11 -11.17
N LEU A 10 3.46 -2.22 -10.34
CA LEU A 10 2.57 -3.37 -10.38
C LEU A 10 1.85 -3.38 -11.74
N PRO A 11 1.72 -4.54 -12.40
CA PRO A 11 0.94 -4.63 -13.63
C PRO A 11 -0.49 -4.14 -13.38
N PRO A 12 -1.07 -3.30 -14.26
CA PRO A 12 -2.42 -2.78 -14.08
C PRO A 12 -3.46 -3.89 -13.85
N GLU A 13 -3.31 -5.02 -14.54
CA GLU A 13 -4.19 -6.17 -14.38
C GLU A 13 -4.11 -6.78 -12.97
N ALA A 14 -2.92 -6.81 -12.37
CA ALA A 14 -2.73 -7.31 -11.01
C ALA A 14 -3.36 -6.36 -9.98
N ILE A 15 -3.26 -5.04 -10.20
CA ILE A 15 -3.89 -4.03 -9.34
C ILE A 15 -5.41 -4.17 -9.41
N HIS A 16 -5.98 -4.26 -10.62
CA HIS A 16 -7.43 -4.41 -10.79
C HIS A 16 -7.94 -5.70 -10.15
N GLN A 17 -7.19 -6.78 -10.27
CA GLN A 17 -7.52 -8.04 -9.61
C GLN A 17 -7.45 -7.93 -8.08
N LEU A 18 -6.42 -7.29 -7.52
CA LEU A 18 -6.31 -7.00 -6.09
C LEU A 18 -7.52 -6.18 -5.60
N VAL A 19 -7.81 -5.06 -6.26
CA VAL A 19 -8.95 -4.18 -5.95
C VAL A 19 -10.26 -4.96 -6.02
N GLY A 20 -10.40 -5.87 -6.98
CA GLY A 20 -11.57 -6.75 -7.11
C GLY A 20 -11.88 -7.54 -5.84
N TYR A 21 -10.85 -7.97 -5.10
CA TYR A 21 -10.98 -8.76 -3.86
C TYR A 21 -11.09 -7.92 -2.58
N LEU A 22 -10.87 -6.61 -2.64
CA LEU A 22 -10.96 -5.76 -1.46
C LEU A 22 -12.43 -5.61 -1.00
N PRO A 23 -12.68 -5.43 0.30
CA PRO A 23 -13.98 -4.99 0.80
C PRO A 23 -14.35 -3.60 0.28
N ASP A 24 -15.64 -3.30 0.14
CA ASP A 24 -16.12 -2.03 -0.43
C ASP A 24 -15.58 -0.80 0.31
N TYR A 25 -15.53 -0.84 1.64
CA TYR A 25 -15.02 0.28 2.44
C TYR A 25 -13.54 0.61 2.15
N ILE A 26 -12.73 -0.38 1.76
CA ILE A 26 -11.33 -0.15 1.37
C ILE A 26 -11.29 0.47 -0.04
N LYS A 27 -12.12 -0.01 -0.97
CA LYS A 27 -12.18 0.55 -2.33
C LYS A 27 -12.58 2.02 -2.31
N GLU A 28 -13.64 2.34 -1.57
CA GLU A 28 -14.10 3.72 -1.37
C GLU A 28 -12.99 4.61 -0.79
N GLY A 29 -12.26 4.11 0.22
CA GLY A 29 -11.12 4.82 0.80
C GLY A 29 -10.00 5.10 -0.19
N LEU A 30 -9.67 4.11 -1.04
CA LEU A 30 -8.65 4.26 -2.08
C LEU A 30 -9.10 5.23 -3.19
N GLU A 31 -10.35 5.16 -3.63
CA GLU A 31 -10.92 6.06 -4.64
C GLU A 31 -11.02 7.50 -4.13
N GLN A 32 -11.40 7.68 -2.86
CA GLN A 32 -11.39 8.98 -2.21
C GLN A 32 -9.98 9.55 -2.19
N LYS A 33 -8.98 8.75 -1.81
CA LYS A 33 -7.58 9.19 -1.81
C LYS A 33 -7.07 9.53 -3.21
N ALA A 34 -7.47 8.78 -4.23
CA ALA A 34 -7.13 9.06 -5.62
C ALA A 34 -7.69 10.42 -6.06
N SER A 35 -8.92 10.72 -5.65
CA SER A 35 -9.56 12.02 -5.91
C SER A 35 -8.89 13.17 -5.15
N GLU A 36 -8.52 12.96 -3.89
CA GLU A 36 -7.84 13.96 -3.06
C GLU A 36 -6.43 14.31 -3.59
N LEU A 37 -5.72 13.31 -4.13
CA LEU A 37 -4.35 13.45 -4.63
C LEU A 37 -4.26 13.75 -6.14
N ASP A 38 -5.41 13.82 -6.83
CA ASP A 38 -5.52 14.00 -8.28
C ASP A 38 -4.65 13.00 -9.08
N CYS A 39 -4.75 11.72 -8.72
CA CYS A 39 -3.98 10.66 -9.34
C CYS A 39 -4.84 9.39 -9.58
N SER A 40 -4.27 8.41 -10.28
CA SER A 40 -5.00 7.18 -10.58
C SER A 40 -5.08 6.27 -9.36
N LEU A 41 -6.06 5.36 -9.36
CA LEU A 41 -6.24 4.36 -8.31
C LEU A 41 -4.98 3.49 -8.15
N GLU A 42 -4.36 3.13 -9.27
CA GLU A 42 -3.11 2.37 -9.33
C GLU A 42 -1.97 3.11 -8.62
N ALA A 43 -1.82 4.41 -8.89
CA ALA A 43 -0.79 5.23 -8.27
C ALA A 43 -0.99 5.36 -6.75
N VAL A 44 -2.24 5.46 -6.27
CA VAL A 44 -2.55 5.46 -4.84
C VAL A 44 -2.22 4.14 -4.18
N ILE A 45 -2.54 3.02 -4.82
CA ILE A 45 -2.24 1.68 -4.28
C ILE A 45 -0.74 1.47 -4.19
N GLU A 46 0.00 1.82 -5.24
CA GLU A 46 1.46 1.76 -5.21
C GLU A 46 2.05 2.69 -4.14
N LEU A 47 1.53 3.90 -4.00
CA LEU A 47 1.97 4.85 -2.98
C LEU A 47 1.69 4.33 -1.56
N ALA A 48 0.51 3.74 -1.34
CA ALA A 48 0.14 3.15 -0.04
C ALA A 48 1.06 1.97 0.31
N LEU A 49 1.35 1.10 -0.66
CA LEU A 49 2.28 -0.03 -0.47
C LEU A 49 3.71 0.45 -0.25
N ALA A 50 4.18 1.42 -1.04
CA ALA A 50 5.51 1.99 -0.88
C ALA A 50 5.66 2.67 0.50
N SER A 51 4.66 3.43 0.92
CA SER A 51 4.62 4.06 2.24
C SER A 51 4.58 3.05 3.39
N LEU A 52 3.99 1.87 3.18
CA LEU A 52 3.95 0.80 4.18
C LEU A 52 5.28 0.04 4.26
N LEU A 53 5.95 -0.15 3.12
CA LEU A 53 7.19 -0.92 3.01
C LEU A 53 8.45 -0.08 3.26
N ASP A 54 8.30 1.23 3.38
CA ASP A 54 9.39 2.13 3.72
C ASP A 54 9.81 1.93 5.19
N ASP A 55 11.00 1.36 5.40
CA ASP A 55 11.59 1.10 6.73
C ASP A 55 11.80 2.40 7.54
N GLU A 56 11.77 3.57 6.89
CA GLU A 56 11.87 4.88 7.52
C GLU A 56 10.50 5.48 7.86
N ALA A 57 9.40 4.86 7.42
CA ALA A 57 8.03 5.24 7.77
C ALA A 57 7.68 4.79 9.20
N PHE A 58 8.44 5.31 10.18
CA PHE A 58 8.16 5.14 11.60
C PHE A 58 6.88 5.91 11.98
N SER A 59 5.80 5.17 12.20
CA SER A 59 4.56 5.63 12.81
C SER A 59 4.35 4.91 14.14
N PHE A 60 3.48 5.45 14.99
CA PHE A 60 3.06 4.94 16.30
C PHE A 60 2.58 3.46 16.30
N GLU A 61 2.43 2.85 15.11
CA GLU A 61 2.05 1.46 14.82
C GLU A 61 3.13 0.40 14.99
N ASP A 62 4.42 0.74 15.19
CA ASP A 62 5.44 -0.28 15.53
C ASP A 62 5.04 -1.11 16.77
N CYS A 63 4.25 -0.53 17.68
CA CYS A 63 3.65 -1.23 18.81
C CYS A 63 2.54 -2.25 18.41
N LEU A 64 1.76 -1.98 17.36
CA LEU A 64 0.69 -2.88 16.88
C LEU A 64 1.21 -3.95 15.92
N LEU A 65 2.22 -3.63 15.11
CA LEU A 65 2.91 -4.58 14.25
C LEU A 65 3.63 -5.64 15.09
N ALA A 66 4.27 -5.23 16.20
CA ALA A 66 4.78 -6.13 17.22
C ALA A 66 3.67 -7.01 17.85
N HIS A 67 2.47 -6.46 18.07
CA HIS A 67 1.33 -7.24 18.59
C HIS A 67 0.85 -8.30 17.60
N CYS A 68 0.78 -7.97 16.30
CA CYS A 68 0.38 -8.88 15.24
C CYS A 68 1.39 -10.03 15.06
N LEU A 69 2.69 -9.74 15.11
CA LEU A 69 3.76 -10.74 15.02
C LEU A 69 3.78 -11.68 16.23
N ASN A 70 3.50 -11.18 17.43
CA ASN A 70 3.45 -12.00 18.64
C ASN A 70 2.25 -12.97 18.69
N GLN A 71 1.15 -12.66 18.00
CA GLN A 71 -0.03 -13.55 17.91
C GLN A 71 0.20 -14.77 16.98
N HIS A 72 1.23 -14.75 16.12
CA HIS A 72 1.57 -15.84 15.20
C HIS A 72 2.67 -16.79 15.73
N GLN A 73 3.16 -16.58 16.97
CA GLN A 73 4.16 -17.44 17.61
C GLN A 73 3.62 -18.34 18.75
N SER A 74 2.29 -18.39 18.98
CA SER A 74 1.66 -19.30 19.95
C SER A 74 1.00 -20.51 19.29
#